data_AF-F4RY56-F1
#
_entry.id   AF-F4RY56-F1
#
_cell.length_a   1.000
_cell.length_b   1.000
_cell.length_c   1.000
_cell.angle_alpha   90.00
_cell.angle_beta   90.00
_cell.angle_gamma   90.00
#
_symmetry.space_group_name_H-M   'P 1'
#
loop_
_entity.id
_entity.type
_entity.pdbx_description
1 polymer ?
#
loop_
_entity_poly.entity_id
_entity_poly.type
_entity_poly.pdbx_seq_one_letter_code
_entity_poly.pdbx_strand_id
1 'polypeptide(L)'
;MLAYQPPQRLVFIFIAICITQFALIQADEIKCIKGFTRDKDNSDCRDSKAVVWTCPTNQCGRDHHLWVPMKGCFMDGVPGTSSQECTGYNYGREGRYQCWTSGVDKSYFCPYTTSNVPFITCSGCSIQPPQGNVPSGNADSS
;
A
#
# COMPACT_ATOMS: atom_id res chain seq x y z
N MET A 1 10.78 -4.20 -57.97
CA MET A 1 10.71 -2.75 -57.68
C MET A 1 10.61 -2.59 -56.17
N LEU A 2 11.70 -2.22 -55.51
CA LEU A 2 11.74 -1.96 -54.07
C LEU A 2 11.14 -0.57 -53.84
N ALA A 3 9.98 -0.52 -53.21
CA ALA A 3 9.30 0.74 -52.90
C ALA A 3 10.11 1.53 -51.86
N TYR A 4 10.63 2.69 -52.27
CA TYR A 4 11.32 3.63 -51.41
C TYR A 4 10.29 4.26 -50.45
N GLN A 5 10.32 3.87 -49.17
CA GLN A 5 9.48 4.50 -48.15
C GLN A 5 10.17 5.75 -47.59
N PRO A 6 9.51 6.92 -47.60
CA PRO A 6 10.10 8.16 -47.13
C PRO A 6 10.37 8.11 -45.61
N PRO A 7 11.50 8.70 -45.14
CA PRO A 7 12.01 8.55 -43.78
C PRO A 7 11.04 9.04 -42.69
N GLN A 8 10.12 9.95 -43.01
CA GLN A 8 9.10 10.43 -42.08
C GLN A 8 8.15 9.33 -41.59
N ARG A 9 7.84 8.31 -42.40
CA ARG A 9 6.93 7.22 -42.00
C ARG A 9 7.54 6.30 -40.94
N LEU A 10 8.86 6.11 -40.96
CA LEU A 10 9.56 5.29 -39.97
C LEU A 10 9.53 5.96 -38.58
N VAL A 11 9.66 7.28 -38.52
CA VAL A 11 9.62 8.05 -37.25
C VAL A 11 8.25 7.94 -36.57
N PHE A 12 7.15 8.08 -37.32
CA PHE A 12 5.80 7.93 -36.76
C PHE A 12 5.52 6.51 -36.24
N ILE A 13 6.04 5.48 -36.91
CA ILE A 13 5.89 4.09 -36.46
C ILE A 13 6.65 3.85 -35.14
N PHE A 14 7.89 4.36 -35.03
CA PHE A 14 8.66 4.25 -33.79
C PHE A 14 8.01 4.99 -32.62
N ILE A 15 7.48 6.20 -32.83
CA ILE A 15 6.78 6.95 -31.80
C ILE A 15 5.51 6.21 -31.35
N ALA A 16 4.72 5.67 -32.29
CA ALA A 16 3.52 4.90 -31.97
C ALA A 16 3.84 3.64 -31.14
N ILE A 17 4.91 2.91 -31.47
CA ILE A 17 5.36 1.73 -30.72
C ILE A 17 5.77 2.13 -29.29
N CYS A 18 6.55 3.21 -29.13
CA CYS A 18 6.97 3.68 -27.81
C CYS A 18 5.79 4.09 -26.91
N ILE A 19 4.75 4.71 -27.47
CA ILE A 19 3.56 5.11 -26.69
C ILE A 19 2.75 3.89 -26.25
N THR A 20 2.67 2.83 -27.07
CA THR A 20 1.93 1.61 -26.69
C THR A 20 2.62 0.78 -25.60
N GLN A 21 3.96 0.80 -25.52
CA GLN A 21 4.69 0.05 -24.49
C GLN A 21 4.58 0.68 -23.10
N PHE A 22 4.44 2.00 -23.01
CA PHE A 22 4.24 2.70 -21.73
C PHE A 22 2.87 2.43 -21.09
N ALA A 23 1.87 2.04 -21.88
CA ALA A 23 0.51 1.79 -21.38
C ALA A 23 0.32 0.40 -20.74
N LEU A 24 1.32 -0.51 -20.83
CA LEU A 24 1.16 -1.92 -20.44
C LEU A 24 1.92 -2.32 -19.16
N ILE A 25 2.61 -1.40 -18.49
CA ILE A 25 3.20 -1.66 -17.17
C ILE A 25 2.20 -1.21 -16.09
N GLN A 26 1.02 -1.84 -16.06
CA GLN A 26 0.26 -1.84 -14.81
C GLN A 26 0.98 -2.82 -13.88
N ALA A 27 1.89 -2.29 -13.06
CA ALA A 27 2.37 -3.02 -11.89
C ALA A 27 1.13 -3.41 -11.08
N ASP A 28 0.97 -4.70 -10.76
CA ASP A 28 -0.19 -5.23 -10.05
C ASP A 28 -0.53 -4.33 -8.84
N GLU A 29 -1.69 -3.70 -8.90
CA GLU A 29 -2.20 -2.90 -7.79
C GLU A 29 -2.64 -3.84 -6.65
N ILE A 30 -1.98 -3.73 -5.50
CA ILE A 30 -2.30 -4.51 -4.31
C ILE A 30 -3.20 -3.69 -3.41
N LYS A 31 -4.33 -4.28 -3.01
CA LYS A 31 -5.24 -3.72 -2.02
C LYS A 31 -4.84 -4.19 -0.63
N CYS A 32 -4.47 -3.26 0.25
CA CYS A 32 -4.02 -3.53 1.61
C CYS A 32 -5.21 -3.80 2.53
N ILE A 33 -5.99 -4.85 2.26
CA ILE A 33 -7.24 -5.14 2.98
C ILE A 33 -6.99 -5.51 4.44
N LYS A 34 -6.06 -6.43 4.72
CA LYS A 34 -5.84 -6.90 6.09
C LYS A 34 -4.93 -6.00 6.91
N GLY A 35 -4.21 -5.09 6.27
CA GLY A 35 -3.43 -4.10 6.99
C GLY A 35 -2.52 -3.29 6.09
N PHE A 36 -2.13 -2.13 6.59
CA PHE A 36 -1.18 -1.22 6.00
C PHE A 36 -0.34 -0.60 7.12
N THR A 37 0.98 -0.65 6.98
CA THR A 37 1.91 0.04 7.87
C THR A 37 2.76 0.98 7.05
N ARG A 38 2.69 2.26 7.37
CA ARG A 38 3.50 3.29 6.73
C ARG A 38 4.92 3.27 7.30
N ASP A 39 5.90 3.19 6.41
CA ASP A 39 7.30 3.54 6.69
C ASP A 39 7.72 4.73 5.81
N LYS A 40 8.89 5.31 6.08
CA LYS A 40 9.48 6.41 5.34
C LYS A 40 9.66 6.07 3.86
N ASP A 41 10.29 4.94 3.57
CA ASP A 41 10.70 4.57 2.22
C ASP A 41 9.82 3.44 1.64
N ASN A 42 9.53 2.41 2.45
CA ASN A 42 8.79 1.24 2.01
C ASN A 42 7.68 0.85 3.00
N SER A 43 6.44 0.91 2.56
CA SER A 43 5.29 0.53 3.38
C SER A 43 4.99 -0.96 3.28
N ASP A 44 4.51 -1.54 4.38
CA ASP A 44 4.01 -2.91 4.40
C ASP A 44 2.52 -2.91 4.07
N CYS A 45 2.14 -3.76 3.13
CA CYS A 45 0.78 -3.97 2.69
C CYS A 45 0.38 -5.43 2.88
N ARG A 46 -0.74 -5.67 3.58
CA ARG A 46 -1.30 -7.02 3.76
C ARG A 46 -2.57 -7.16 2.94
N ASP A 47 -2.53 -8.05 1.94
CA ASP A 47 -3.67 -8.28 1.06
C ASP A 47 -4.80 -9.08 1.73
N SER A 48 -5.87 -9.40 0.99
CA SER A 48 -6.99 -10.20 1.48
C SER A 48 -6.59 -11.63 1.91
N LYS A 49 -5.51 -12.17 1.34
CA LYS A 49 -4.93 -13.48 1.66
C LYS A 49 -3.91 -13.42 2.81
N ALA A 50 -3.67 -12.23 3.37
CA ALA A 50 -2.66 -11.96 4.39
C ALA A 50 -1.21 -12.12 3.90
N VAL A 51 -0.97 -12.05 2.58
CA VAL A 51 0.39 -11.94 2.04
C VAL A 51 0.92 -10.56 2.37
N VAL A 52 2.17 -10.51 2.86
CA VAL A 52 2.86 -9.24 3.16
C VAL A 52 3.67 -8.82 1.96
N TRP A 53 3.38 -7.61 1.49
CA TRP A 53 4.02 -6.96 0.36
C TRP A 53 4.78 -5.74 0.86
N THR A 54 6.04 -5.61 0.45
CA THR A 54 6.80 -4.38 0.61
C THR A 54 6.59 -3.53 -0.62
N CYS A 55 6.06 -2.32 -0.44
CA CYS A 55 5.73 -1.40 -1.52
C CYS A 55 6.43 -0.05 -1.31
N PRO A 56 6.95 0.62 -2.36
CA PRO A 56 7.45 1.99 -2.23
C PRO A 56 6.34 2.90 -1.66
N THR A 57 6.62 3.61 -0.57
CA THR A 57 5.59 4.38 0.16
C THR A 57 4.92 5.44 -0.74
N ASN A 58 5.68 6.03 -1.67
CA ASN A 58 5.17 7.01 -2.62
C ASN A 58 4.25 6.43 -3.71
N GLN A 59 4.18 5.11 -3.84
CA GLN A 59 3.28 4.38 -4.74
C GLN A 59 2.03 3.86 -4.02
N CYS A 60 1.88 4.18 -2.74
CA CYS A 60 0.73 3.82 -1.93
C CYS A 60 -0.19 5.03 -1.72
N GLY A 61 -1.49 4.79 -1.74
CA GLY A 61 -2.46 5.81 -1.34
C GLY A 61 -3.91 5.40 -1.52
N ARG A 62 -4.78 6.30 -1.08
CA ARG A 62 -6.21 6.33 -1.36
C ARG A 62 -6.59 7.77 -1.62
N ASP A 63 -7.17 8.05 -2.79
CA ASP A 63 -7.61 9.40 -3.16
C ASP A 63 -6.51 10.46 -2.97
N HIS A 64 -5.26 10.13 -3.33
CA HIS A 64 -4.04 10.93 -3.13
C HIS A 64 -3.59 11.15 -1.67
N HIS A 65 -4.17 10.43 -0.71
CA HIS A 65 -3.79 10.48 0.70
C HIS A 65 -3.13 9.16 1.13
N LEU A 66 -2.18 9.25 2.08
CA LEU A 66 -1.53 8.09 2.70
C LEU A 66 -2.21 7.71 4.03
N TRP A 67 -3.52 7.85 4.06
CA TRP A 67 -4.39 7.47 5.17
C TRP A 67 -5.76 7.08 4.63
N VAL A 68 -6.52 6.36 5.46
CA VAL A 68 -7.92 6.00 5.14
C VAL A 68 -8.87 6.52 6.21
N PRO A 69 -10.03 7.07 5.84
CA PRO A 69 -11.01 7.52 6.81
C PRO A 69 -11.77 6.34 7.39
N MET A 70 -11.68 6.11 8.69
CA MET A 70 -12.47 5.10 9.41
C MET A 70 -13.41 5.75 10.41
N LYS A 71 -14.71 5.44 10.31
CA LYS A 71 -15.76 6.01 11.18
C LYS A 71 -16.15 5.04 12.29
N GLY A 72 -16.68 5.60 13.39
CA GLY A 72 -17.19 4.81 14.51
C GLY A 72 -16.09 4.17 15.36
N CYS A 73 -14.87 4.67 15.26
CA CYS A 73 -13.75 4.14 16.00
C CYS A 73 -13.81 4.59 17.47
N PHE A 74 -13.41 3.73 18.40
CA PHE A 74 -13.34 4.05 19.82
C PHE A 74 -11.95 3.72 20.36
N MET A 75 -11.62 4.33 21.49
CA MET A 75 -10.38 4.07 22.22
C MET A 75 -10.75 3.40 23.55
N ASP A 76 -10.04 2.34 23.91
CA ASP A 76 -10.33 1.62 25.16
C ASP A 76 -10.25 2.54 26.38
N GLY A 77 -11.27 2.42 27.23
CA GLY A 77 -11.40 3.25 28.43
C GLY A 77 -11.85 4.69 28.18
N VAL A 78 -12.10 5.10 26.94
CA VAL A 78 -12.59 6.44 26.58
C VAL A 78 -14.02 6.36 26.05
N PRO A 79 -14.99 7.07 26.64
CA PRO A 79 -16.36 7.06 26.16
C PRO A 79 -16.50 7.77 24.81
N GLY A 80 -17.36 7.22 23.94
CA GLY A 80 -17.74 7.79 22.65
C GLY A 80 -17.02 7.17 21.45
N THR A 81 -17.39 7.66 20.26
CA THR A 81 -16.80 7.23 18.99
C THR A 81 -16.38 8.43 18.16
N SER A 82 -15.38 8.25 17.31
CA SER A 82 -14.82 9.30 16.47
C SER A 82 -14.56 8.79 15.04
N SER A 83 -14.27 9.73 14.15
CA SER A 83 -13.75 9.42 12.81
C SER A 83 -12.24 9.64 12.83
N GLN A 84 -11.50 8.66 12.33
CA GLN A 84 -10.03 8.64 12.35
C GLN A 84 -9.49 8.66 10.92
N GLU A 85 -8.37 9.37 10.75
CA GLU A 85 -7.54 9.33 9.54
C GLU A 85 -6.41 8.35 9.79
N CYS A 86 -6.64 7.08 9.43
CA CYS A 86 -5.74 5.98 9.76
C CYS A 86 -4.55 5.97 8.79
N THR A 87 -3.38 6.40 9.26
CA THR A 87 -2.11 6.29 8.54
C THR A 87 -1.51 4.89 8.58
N GLY A 88 -2.03 4.05 9.47
CA GLY A 88 -1.77 2.62 9.49
C GLY A 88 -2.99 1.89 10.07
N TYR A 89 -3.18 0.64 9.68
CA TYR A 89 -4.23 -0.19 10.25
C TYR A 89 -3.92 -1.69 10.11
N ASN A 90 -4.51 -2.51 10.97
CA ASN A 90 -4.35 -3.96 10.94
C ASN A 90 -5.63 -4.65 11.39
N TYR A 91 -6.00 -5.73 10.71
CA TYR A 91 -7.11 -6.57 11.09
C TYR A 91 -6.69 -7.54 12.21
N GLY A 92 -7.16 -7.27 13.43
CA GLY A 92 -6.81 -8.02 14.62
C GLY A 92 -7.60 -9.33 14.78
N ARG A 93 -7.19 -10.16 15.76
CA ARG A 93 -7.84 -11.44 16.09
C ARG A 93 -9.28 -11.29 16.62
N GLU A 94 -9.62 -10.11 17.14
CA GLU A 94 -10.95 -9.80 17.68
C GLU A 94 -11.98 -9.43 16.61
N GLY A 95 -11.62 -9.58 15.32
CA GLY A 95 -12.53 -9.29 14.21
C GLY A 95 -12.78 -7.79 13.98
N ARG A 96 -11.87 -6.93 14.45
CA ARG A 96 -11.92 -5.47 14.31
C ARG A 96 -10.60 -4.94 13.77
N TYR A 97 -10.65 -3.77 13.16
CA TYR A 97 -9.45 -3.06 12.75
C TYR A 97 -8.90 -2.26 13.92
N GLN A 98 -7.60 -2.38 14.15
CA GLN A 98 -6.84 -1.38 14.88
C GLN A 98 -6.36 -0.34 13.87
N CYS A 99 -6.57 0.93 14.19
CA CYS A 99 -6.20 2.10 13.41
C CYS A 99 -5.18 2.93 14.20
N TRP A 100 -4.11 3.34 13.53
CA TRP A 100 -3.12 4.29 14.03
C TRP A 100 -3.21 5.59 13.26
N THR A 101 -3.20 6.70 13.99
CA THR A 101 -3.21 8.06 13.43
C THR A 101 -1.86 8.71 13.65
N SER A 102 -1.43 9.55 12.70
CA SER A 102 -0.14 10.22 12.77
C SER A 102 -0.01 11.08 14.03
N GLY A 103 1.13 10.99 14.71
CA GLY A 103 1.45 11.81 15.88
C GLY A 103 0.78 11.39 17.18
N VAL A 104 0.12 10.23 17.23
CA VAL A 104 -0.54 9.70 18.43
C VAL A 104 -0.09 8.25 18.68
N ASP A 105 0.43 7.96 19.88
CA ASP A 105 0.89 6.61 20.27
C ASP A 105 -0.26 5.65 20.65
N LYS A 106 -1.51 6.03 20.39
CA LYS A 106 -2.69 5.25 20.74
C LYS A 106 -3.37 4.74 19.49
N SER A 107 -3.83 3.49 19.55
CA SER A 107 -4.67 2.90 18.52
C SER A 107 -6.15 3.09 18.85
N TYR A 108 -6.96 3.11 17.80
CA TYR A 108 -8.41 3.08 17.89
C TYR A 108 -8.92 1.77 17.31
N PHE A 109 -9.99 1.23 17.90
CA PHE A 109 -10.70 0.07 17.38
C PHE A 109 -11.85 0.54 16.52
N CYS A 110 -11.86 0.13 15.26
CA CYS A 110 -12.87 0.54 14.28
C CYS A 110 -13.75 -0.65 13.89
N PRO A 111 -15.08 -0.44 13.70
CA PRO A 111 -16.08 -1.48 13.46
C PRO A 111 -16.11 -1.96 12.00
N TYR A 112 -14.94 -2.01 11.35
CA TYR A 112 -14.79 -2.53 10.00
C TYR A 112 -14.42 -4.02 10.03
N THR A 113 -14.72 -4.67 8.92
CA THR A 113 -14.40 -6.06 8.61
C THR A 113 -13.66 -6.11 7.27
N THR A 114 -13.07 -7.24 6.93
CA THR A 114 -12.35 -7.41 5.67
C THR A 114 -13.21 -7.19 4.42
N SER A 115 -14.54 -7.20 4.55
CA SER A 115 -15.47 -6.98 3.43
C SER A 115 -15.82 -5.52 3.19
N ASN A 116 -15.66 -4.63 4.18
CA ASN A 116 -16.13 -3.24 4.09
C ASN A 116 -15.10 -2.18 4.51
N VAL A 117 -13.87 -2.59 4.86
CA VAL A 117 -12.81 -1.66 5.26
C VAL A 117 -12.42 -0.73 4.11
N PRO A 118 -12.23 0.58 4.35
CA PRO A 118 -11.52 1.42 3.42
C PRO A 118 -10.04 1.05 3.44
N PHE A 119 -9.46 0.81 2.27
CA PHE A 119 -8.07 0.36 2.13
C PHE A 119 -7.22 1.34 1.33
N ILE A 120 -5.92 1.28 1.58
CA ILE A 120 -4.86 1.80 0.72
C ILE A 120 -4.63 0.82 -0.43
N THR A 121 -4.39 1.36 -1.62
CA THR A 121 -3.86 0.62 -2.77
C THR A 121 -2.40 0.98 -2.95
N CYS A 122 -1.56 0.00 -3.24
CA CYS A 122 -0.14 0.19 -3.53
C CYS A 122 0.22 -0.42 -4.89
N SER A 123 1.18 0.17 -5.60
CA SER A 123 1.77 -0.39 -6.81
C SER A 123 3.30 -0.56 -6.66
N GLY A 124 3.92 -1.29 -7.58
CA GLY A 124 5.37 -1.56 -7.55
C GLY A 124 5.81 -2.42 -6.35
N CYS A 125 4.91 -3.24 -5.83
CA CYS A 125 5.14 -4.05 -4.64
C CYS A 125 5.97 -5.31 -4.93
N SER A 126 6.68 -5.78 -3.91
CA SER A 126 7.40 -7.06 -3.91
C SER A 126 6.99 -7.90 -2.71
N ILE A 127 6.95 -9.22 -2.86
CA ILE A 127 6.64 -10.13 -1.75
C ILE A 127 7.82 -10.10 -0.77
N GLN A 128 7.54 -9.89 0.52
CA GLN A 128 8.58 -10.07 1.54
C GLN A 128 9.00 -11.55 1.56
N PRO A 129 10.30 -11.87 1.40
CA PRO A 129 10.76 -13.22 1.63
C PRO A 129 10.39 -13.62 3.06
N PRO A 130 9.98 -14.87 3.32
CA PRO A 130 9.72 -15.33 4.67
C PRO A 130 10.96 -15.05 5.51
N GLN A 131 10.80 -14.30 6.60
CA GLN A 131 11.88 -13.98 7.51
C GLN A 131 12.42 -15.29 8.12
N GLY A 132 13.42 -15.88 7.48
CA GLY A 132 14.27 -16.87 8.10
C GLY A 132 15.04 -16.15 9.20
N ASN A 133 14.81 -16.54 10.45
CA ASN A 133 15.47 -16.08 11.68
C ASN A 133 16.80 -15.36 11.42
N VAL A 134 16.77 -14.03 11.29
CA VAL A 134 17.98 -13.21 11.35
C VAL A 134 18.23 -12.97 12.84
N PRO A 135 19.33 -13.48 13.43
CA PRO A 135 19.66 -13.16 14.81
C PRO A 135 19.85 -11.65 14.91
N SER A 136 19.14 -11.03 15.85
CA SER A 136 19.33 -9.63 16.24
C SER A 136 20.78 -9.47 16.71
N GLY A 137 21.66 -9.02 15.81
CA GLY A 137 23.05 -8.71 16.12
C GLY A 137 23.10 -7.47 16.99
N ASN A 138 23.48 -7.66 18.26
CA ASN A 138 23.83 -6.60 19.18
C ASN A 138 24.89 -5.69 18.56
N ALA A 139 24.58 -4.40 18.45
CA ALA A 139 25.56 -3.36 18.21
C ALA A 139 26.22 -2.99 19.55
N ASP A 140 27.27 -3.71 19.93
CA ASP A 140 28.23 -3.23 20.94
C ASP A 140 29.14 -2.21 20.27
N SER A 141 29.01 -0.96 20.71
CA SER A 141 29.87 0.16 20.32
C SER A 141 31.19 0.05 21.09
N SER A 142 32.31 0.08 20.35
CA SER A 142 33.64 0.40 20.89
C SER A 142 33.90 1.89 20.82
#